data_AF-A8NVL9-F1
#
_entry.id   AF-A8NVL9-F1
#
_cell.length_a   1.000
_cell.length_b   1.000
_cell.length_c   1.000
_cell.angle_alpha   90.00
_cell.angle_beta   90.00
_cell.angle_gamma   90.00
#
_symmetry.space_group_name_H-M   'P 1'
#
loop_
_entity.id
_entity.type
_entity.pdbx_description
1 polymer ?
#
loop_
_entity_poly.entity_id
_entity_poly.type
_entity_poly.pdbx_seq_one_letter_code
_entity_poly.pdbx_strand_id
1 'polypeptide(L)'
;MLSKAFTTLASLAALAVVAQAQTPEYIGQLLLRSAINDNKCLTATADHDAAPVVIQPCTGAPSQKWTFTEGTVRVFHNKCLDVIDGADRDGTKLQIYTCAPHNPNQHWYYNKWENKLEWNGRGKCVELPDANTADGTQAHIWGCWKTPKQTWNTGYMPNDLPRQSQHGQFGTNQCHGGEDSNCQTSWINSATDFCLWAPPTLGTVGALEREVVAYCTKSGRGARTIPDGTLTGVHFVKTPDYVQITGTGDFTKLNIPAGDWGGELDNKGGDAKGNPIGGLIFGNSFADGLQYNEWTEFISDKEFCIRACTGPRAKELCNHIYDTMGCWWNMPANYDSGVFEECEGDSATPMGVYDGTSTWYQGVSPTPSAHPAPASSNCVSLPTVGVSPLLKKRGVEGVPGFNKKVSVPEFPGATPAPVAR
;
A
#
# COMPACT_ATOMS: atom_id res chain seq x y z
N MET A 1 49.74 22.56 -52.74
CA MET A 1 48.73 21.52 -52.44
C MET A 1 49.38 20.50 -51.51
N LEU A 2 49.03 20.51 -50.22
CA LEU A 2 49.19 19.36 -49.30
C LEU A 2 48.43 19.72 -48.01
N SER A 3 47.27 19.08 -47.87
CA SER A 3 46.32 19.19 -46.77
C SER A 3 46.92 18.60 -45.49
N LYS A 4 46.87 19.33 -44.37
CA LYS A 4 47.04 18.75 -43.03
C LYS A 4 45.65 18.56 -42.44
N ALA A 5 45.11 17.37 -42.60
CA ALA A 5 43.94 16.92 -41.85
C ALA A 5 44.34 16.70 -40.39
N PHE A 6 43.74 17.47 -39.49
CA PHE A 6 43.72 17.16 -38.07
C PHE A 6 42.65 16.09 -37.84
N THR A 7 43.06 14.86 -37.58
CA THR A 7 42.18 13.80 -37.08
C THR A 7 41.96 14.01 -35.58
N THR A 8 40.86 14.65 -35.22
CA THR A 8 40.34 14.63 -33.85
C THR A 8 39.70 13.27 -33.59
N LEU A 9 40.34 12.43 -32.77
CA LEU A 9 39.71 11.26 -32.16
C LEU A 9 38.62 11.76 -31.19
N ALA A 10 37.36 11.69 -31.61
CA ALA A 10 36.23 11.82 -30.69
C ALA A 10 36.11 10.49 -29.92
N SER A 11 36.54 10.49 -28.67
CA SER A 11 36.28 9.42 -27.71
C SER A 11 34.77 9.40 -27.42
N LEU A 12 34.05 8.39 -27.94
CA LEU A 12 32.72 8.05 -27.44
C LEU A 12 32.87 7.52 -26.02
N ALA A 13 32.61 8.36 -25.02
CA ALA A 13 32.30 7.88 -23.69
C ALA A 13 30.94 7.18 -23.75
N ALA A 14 30.93 5.85 -23.75
CA ALA A 14 29.72 5.10 -23.49
C ALA A 14 29.28 5.43 -22.06
N LEU A 15 28.24 6.25 -21.91
CA LEU A 15 27.49 6.36 -20.67
C LEU A 15 26.84 4.99 -20.44
N ALA A 16 27.54 4.10 -19.73
CA ALA A 16 26.91 2.97 -19.09
C ALA A 16 25.89 3.55 -18.12
N VAL A 17 24.61 3.54 -18.50
CA VAL A 17 23.53 3.66 -17.53
C VAL A 17 23.71 2.46 -16.62
N VAL A 18 24.32 2.68 -15.47
CA VAL A 18 24.31 1.69 -14.40
C VAL A 18 22.84 1.53 -14.07
N ALA A 19 22.23 0.43 -14.51
CA ALA A 19 20.91 0.07 -14.05
C ALA A 19 21.06 -0.13 -12.54
N GLN A 20 20.77 0.92 -11.77
CA GLN A 20 20.67 0.80 -10.32
C GLN A 20 19.65 -0.30 -10.07
N ALA A 21 19.99 -1.25 -9.20
CA ALA A 21 19.04 -2.26 -8.76
C ALA A 21 17.81 -1.50 -8.23
N GLN A 22 16.65 -1.66 -8.87
CA GLN A 22 15.44 -1.04 -8.36
C GLN A 22 15.15 -1.70 -7.02
N THR A 23 15.02 -0.87 -5.99
CA THR A 23 14.57 -1.23 -4.67
C THR A 23 13.14 -0.72 -4.49
N PRO A 24 12.42 -1.20 -3.47
CA PRO A 24 11.18 -0.54 -3.07
C PRO A 24 11.40 0.95 -2.82
N GLU A 25 10.40 1.76 -3.13
CA GLU A 25 10.41 3.19 -2.76
C GLU A 25 10.28 3.37 -1.25
N TYR A 26 9.61 2.44 -0.59
CA TYR A 26 9.55 2.37 0.86
C TYR A 26 10.92 2.02 1.45
N ILE A 27 11.29 2.72 2.52
CA ILE A 27 12.63 2.63 3.15
C ILE A 27 12.59 1.87 4.48
N GLY A 28 13.76 1.42 4.92
CA GLY A 28 13.93 0.78 6.22
C GLY A 28 13.62 -0.72 6.22
N GLN A 29 12.99 -1.20 7.29
CA GLN A 29 12.54 -2.59 7.43
C GLN A 29 11.11 -2.72 6.90
N LEU A 30 10.94 -3.57 5.89
CA LEU A 30 9.68 -3.73 5.17
C LEU A 30 9.11 -5.12 5.40
N LEU A 31 7.78 -5.17 5.49
CA LEU A 31 7.04 -6.39 5.23
C LEU A 31 6.98 -6.63 3.72
N LEU A 32 7.01 -7.91 3.32
CA LEU A 32 6.68 -8.34 1.96
C LEU A 32 5.38 -9.13 2.00
N ARG A 33 4.27 -8.47 1.66
CA ARG A 33 2.90 -9.00 1.71
C ARG A 33 2.52 -9.64 0.38
N SER A 34 1.89 -10.81 0.42
CA SER A 34 1.40 -11.45 -0.82
C SER A 34 0.18 -10.71 -1.37
N ALA A 35 0.18 -10.34 -2.65
CA ALA A 35 -0.99 -9.72 -3.26
C ALA A 35 -2.20 -10.66 -3.44
N ILE A 36 -2.03 -11.98 -3.26
CA ILE A 36 -3.19 -12.90 -3.21
C ILE A 36 -3.94 -12.72 -1.89
N ASN A 37 -3.20 -12.49 -0.80
CA ASN A 37 -3.75 -12.32 0.53
C ASN A 37 -2.83 -11.39 1.32
N ASP A 38 -3.19 -10.10 1.39
CA ASP A 38 -2.35 -9.05 1.97
C ASP A 38 -2.11 -9.21 3.49
N ASN A 39 -2.81 -10.16 4.12
CA ASN A 39 -2.59 -10.56 5.52
C ASN A 39 -1.44 -11.54 5.69
N LYS A 40 -0.84 -12.04 4.61
CA LYS A 40 0.27 -12.99 4.63
C LYS A 40 1.59 -12.31 4.26
N CYS A 41 2.60 -12.49 5.09
CA CYS A 41 3.92 -11.91 4.95
C CYS A 41 4.98 -12.99 4.69
N LEU A 42 5.93 -12.68 3.80
CA LEU A 42 7.15 -13.46 3.61
C LEU A 42 7.94 -13.50 4.93
N THR A 43 8.26 -14.69 5.40
CA THR A 43 8.73 -14.95 6.76
C THR A 43 9.87 -15.97 6.74
N ALA A 44 11.00 -15.64 7.35
CA ALA A 44 12.03 -16.63 7.66
C ALA A 44 11.61 -17.46 8.88
N THR A 45 11.67 -18.78 8.79
CA THR A 45 11.17 -19.67 9.85
C THR A 45 12.03 -19.68 11.13
N ALA A 46 13.32 -19.35 11.02
CA ALA A 46 14.26 -19.27 12.14
C ALA A 46 15.49 -18.41 11.76
N ASP A 47 16.29 -17.99 12.75
CA ASP A 47 17.55 -17.25 12.54
C ASP A 47 18.76 -18.21 12.48
N HIS A 48 18.81 -19.04 11.44
CA HIS A 48 19.98 -19.83 11.10
C HIS A 48 20.04 -20.09 9.59
N ASP A 49 21.20 -20.50 9.10
CA ASP A 49 21.37 -20.82 7.69
C ASP A 49 20.48 -21.99 7.28
N ALA A 50 20.00 -21.93 6.04
CA ALA A 50 19.04 -22.85 5.44
C ALA A 50 17.65 -22.87 6.07
N ALA A 51 17.31 -21.91 6.94
CA ALA A 51 15.93 -21.77 7.42
C ALA A 51 14.98 -21.45 6.24
N PRO A 52 13.89 -22.21 6.05
CA PRO A 52 12.92 -21.95 4.98
C PRO A 52 12.32 -20.55 5.01
N VAL A 53 12.06 -20.00 3.83
CA VAL A 53 11.27 -18.77 3.64
C VAL A 53 9.86 -19.12 3.21
N VAL A 54 8.89 -18.80 4.06
CA VAL A 54 7.49 -19.19 3.94
C VAL A 54 6.58 -17.97 3.99
N ILE A 55 5.27 -18.16 3.82
CA ILE A 55 4.27 -17.17 4.23
C ILE A 55 3.62 -17.52 5.57
N GLN A 56 3.34 -16.49 6.37
CA GLN A 56 2.65 -16.56 7.67
C GLN A 56 1.76 -15.31 7.82
N PRO A 57 0.80 -15.28 8.77
CA PRO A 57 0.11 -14.04 9.10
C PRO A 57 1.10 -12.93 9.41
N CYS A 58 0.85 -11.72 8.93
CA CYS A 58 1.67 -10.56 9.23
C CYS A 58 1.54 -10.21 10.72
N THR A 59 2.67 -10.23 11.43
CA THR A 59 2.76 -9.92 12.87
C THR A 59 3.71 -8.76 13.17
N GLY A 60 4.60 -8.43 12.22
CA GLY A 60 5.69 -7.49 12.46
C GLY A 60 6.86 -8.09 13.26
N ALA A 61 6.91 -9.42 13.41
CA ALA A 61 8.05 -10.08 14.04
C ALA A 61 9.36 -9.81 13.26
N PRO A 62 10.55 -9.85 13.92
CA PRO A 62 11.84 -9.67 13.24
C PRO A 62 12.06 -10.60 12.04
N SER A 63 11.45 -11.80 12.05
CA SER A 63 11.47 -12.78 10.95
C SER A 63 10.73 -12.34 9.68
N GLN A 64 9.94 -11.27 9.75
CA GLN A 64 9.14 -10.73 8.65
C GLN A 64 9.65 -9.38 8.15
N LYS A 65 10.73 -8.86 8.76
CA LYS A 65 11.27 -7.53 8.50
C LYS A 65 12.47 -7.63 7.57
N TRP A 66 12.26 -7.24 6.32
CA TRP A 66 13.23 -7.33 5.26
C TRP A 66 13.85 -5.97 4.93
N THR A 67 15.16 -5.90 4.81
CA THR A 67 15.90 -4.70 4.39
C THR A 67 16.49 -4.94 3.00
N PHE A 68 16.17 -4.05 2.07
CA PHE A 68 16.75 -4.03 0.73
C PHE A 68 18.03 -3.21 0.76
N THR A 69 19.17 -3.83 0.46
CA THR A 69 20.46 -3.13 0.47
C THR A 69 21.47 -3.83 -0.42
N GLU A 70 22.23 -3.07 -1.21
CA GLU A 70 23.33 -3.59 -2.04
C GLU A 70 22.91 -4.75 -2.96
N GLY A 71 21.67 -4.71 -3.47
CA GLY A 71 21.10 -5.78 -4.30
C GLY A 71 20.80 -7.08 -3.54
N THR A 72 20.78 -7.06 -2.21
CA THR A 72 20.36 -8.18 -1.35
C THR A 72 19.07 -7.84 -0.60
N VAL A 73 18.34 -8.87 -0.17
CA VAL A 73 17.14 -8.74 0.67
C VAL A 73 17.44 -9.43 2.00
N ARG A 74 17.66 -8.64 3.05
CA ARG A 74 18.19 -9.12 4.33
C ARG A 74 17.14 -9.24 5.42
N VAL A 75 17.27 -10.24 6.28
CA VAL A 75 16.52 -10.43 7.52
C VAL A 75 17.50 -10.77 8.64
N PHE A 76 17.13 -10.59 9.92
CA PHE A 76 18.00 -10.84 11.08
C PHE A 76 19.40 -10.20 10.95
N HIS A 77 19.47 -9.01 10.33
CA HIS A 77 20.68 -8.24 10.02
C HIS A 77 21.61 -8.87 8.96
N ASN A 78 22.10 -10.10 9.16
CA ASN A 78 23.14 -10.72 8.33
C ASN A 78 22.69 -11.99 7.57
N LYS A 79 21.37 -12.20 7.45
CA LYS A 79 20.82 -13.30 6.65
C LYS A 79 20.21 -12.72 5.38
N CYS A 80 20.50 -13.33 4.24
CA CYS A 80 20.03 -12.93 2.93
C CYS A 80 19.00 -13.93 2.41
N LEU A 81 17.96 -13.45 1.72
CA LEU A 81 17.08 -14.28 0.91
C LEU A 81 17.93 -15.00 -0.15
N ASP A 82 17.80 -16.32 -0.20
CA ASP A 82 18.73 -17.18 -0.92
C ASP A 82 17.97 -18.25 -1.71
N VAL A 83 18.36 -18.43 -2.97
CA VAL A 83 17.93 -19.56 -3.80
C VAL A 83 18.78 -20.78 -3.43
N ILE A 84 18.14 -21.84 -2.92
CA ILE A 84 18.82 -23.06 -2.47
C ILE A 84 19.77 -23.59 -3.57
N ASP A 85 21.04 -23.75 -3.18
CA ASP A 85 22.16 -24.22 -4.03
C ASP A 85 22.39 -23.40 -5.32
N GLY A 86 21.70 -22.26 -5.50
CA GLY A 86 21.72 -21.51 -6.75
C GLY A 86 21.10 -22.26 -7.92
N ALA A 87 20.21 -23.23 -7.64
CA ALA A 87 19.65 -24.07 -8.68
C ALA A 87 18.62 -23.31 -9.53
N ASP A 88 19.02 -22.93 -10.75
CA ASP A 88 18.17 -22.25 -11.73
C ASP A 88 17.20 -23.20 -12.44
N ARG A 89 16.18 -23.60 -11.70
CA ARG A 89 15.03 -24.36 -12.19
C ARG A 89 13.77 -23.87 -11.50
N ASP A 90 12.67 -23.88 -12.24
CA ASP A 90 11.36 -23.55 -11.69
C ASP A 90 11.04 -24.48 -10.53
N GLY A 91 10.56 -23.89 -9.42
CA GLY A 91 10.23 -24.63 -8.20
C GLY A 91 11.35 -24.73 -7.18
N THR A 92 12.57 -24.25 -7.46
CA THR A 92 13.64 -24.21 -6.45
C THR A 92 13.19 -23.34 -5.27
N LYS A 93 13.21 -23.93 -4.07
CA LYS A 93 12.72 -23.28 -2.85
C LYS A 93 13.66 -22.17 -2.38
N LEU A 94 13.08 -21.23 -1.63
CA LEU A 94 13.80 -20.15 -0.98
C LEU A 94 14.13 -20.49 0.46
N GLN A 95 15.31 -20.07 0.88
CA GLN A 95 15.80 -20.13 2.24
C GLN A 95 16.38 -18.77 2.64
N ILE A 96 16.82 -18.67 3.88
CA ILE A 96 17.80 -17.65 4.26
C ILE A 96 19.18 -18.29 4.45
N TYR A 97 20.21 -17.52 4.16
CA TYR A 97 21.58 -17.94 4.41
C TYR A 97 22.44 -16.75 4.80
N THR A 98 23.54 -16.97 5.51
CA THR A 98 24.51 -15.92 5.82
C THR A 98 24.86 -15.15 4.54
N CYS A 99 24.73 -13.83 4.59
CA CYS A 99 25.01 -12.97 3.45
C CYS A 99 26.48 -13.13 3.02
N ALA A 100 26.69 -13.48 1.75
CA ALA A 100 28.02 -13.65 1.16
C ALA A 100 28.26 -12.61 0.07
N PRO A 101 29.38 -11.87 0.09
CA PRO A 101 29.70 -10.92 -0.98
C PRO A 101 29.71 -11.59 -2.35
N HIS A 102 29.05 -10.96 -3.33
CA HIS A 102 28.99 -11.41 -4.72
C HIS A 102 28.38 -12.81 -4.94
N ASN A 103 27.61 -13.34 -3.97
CA ASN A 103 26.92 -14.61 -4.15
C ASN A 103 25.67 -14.42 -5.02
N PRO A 104 25.66 -14.90 -6.29
CA PRO A 104 24.55 -14.65 -7.20
C PRO A 104 23.21 -15.20 -6.71
N ASN A 105 23.21 -16.19 -5.81
CA ASN A 105 21.99 -16.79 -5.25
C ASN A 105 21.21 -15.84 -4.33
N GLN A 106 21.86 -14.77 -3.88
CA GLN A 106 21.37 -13.82 -2.89
C GLN A 106 21.12 -12.42 -3.47
N HIS A 107 21.29 -12.27 -4.78
CA HIS A 107 21.13 -11.00 -5.46
C HIS A 107 19.76 -10.87 -6.13
N TRP A 108 19.03 -9.84 -5.74
CA TRP A 108 17.64 -9.61 -6.12
C TRP A 108 17.45 -8.20 -6.67
N TYR A 109 16.43 -8.07 -7.48
CA TYR A 109 15.93 -6.81 -8.03
C TYR A 109 14.44 -6.70 -7.68
N TYR A 110 14.02 -5.56 -7.13
CA TYR A 110 12.60 -5.31 -6.87
C TYR A 110 12.02 -4.40 -7.95
N ASN A 111 11.19 -4.97 -8.81
CA ASN A 111 10.46 -4.21 -9.82
C ASN A 111 9.30 -3.47 -9.15
N LYS A 112 9.49 -2.18 -8.85
CA LYS A 112 8.50 -1.35 -8.14
C LYS A 112 7.23 -1.04 -8.94
N TRP A 113 7.27 -1.22 -10.26
CA TRP A 113 6.09 -1.03 -11.12
C TRP A 113 5.15 -2.24 -11.03
N GLU A 114 5.72 -3.44 -11.03
CA GLU A 114 4.97 -4.69 -10.98
C GLU A 114 4.84 -5.28 -9.55
N ASN A 115 5.55 -4.72 -8.57
CA ASN A 115 5.75 -5.23 -7.22
C ASN A 115 6.28 -6.68 -7.24
N LYS A 116 7.34 -6.94 -8.00
CA LYS A 116 7.94 -8.28 -8.13
C LYS A 116 9.35 -8.31 -7.56
N LEU A 117 9.68 -9.41 -6.90
CA LEU A 117 11.04 -9.71 -6.45
C LEU A 117 11.70 -10.68 -7.43
N GLU A 118 12.59 -10.16 -8.26
CA GLU A 118 13.24 -10.87 -9.36
C GLU A 118 14.65 -11.31 -8.97
N TRP A 119 15.00 -12.55 -9.28
CA TRP A 119 16.34 -13.07 -9.10
C TRP A 119 17.26 -12.48 -10.17
N ASN A 120 18.29 -11.75 -9.74
CA ASN A 120 19.04 -10.83 -10.59
C ASN A 120 19.65 -11.53 -11.81
N GLY A 121 19.21 -11.12 -13.01
CA GLY A 121 19.70 -11.63 -14.28
C GLY A 121 19.28 -13.06 -14.63
N ARG A 122 18.29 -13.64 -13.93
CA ARG A 122 17.82 -15.02 -14.16
C ARG A 122 16.43 -15.15 -14.78
N GLY A 123 15.67 -14.05 -14.87
CA GLY A 123 14.30 -14.09 -15.39
C GLY A 123 13.34 -14.91 -14.52
N LYS A 124 13.67 -15.05 -13.23
CA LYS A 124 12.88 -15.77 -12.23
C LYS A 124 12.40 -14.81 -11.16
N CYS A 125 11.20 -15.05 -10.64
CA CYS A 125 10.53 -14.24 -9.63
C CYS A 125 10.24 -15.10 -8.40
N VAL A 126 10.25 -14.48 -7.23
CA VAL A 126 9.71 -15.08 -6.01
C VAL A 126 8.22 -15.33 -6.20
N GLU A 127 7.78 -16.57 -6.01
CA GLU A 127 6.43 -17.01 -6.27
C GLU A 127 5.89 -17.89 -5.12
N LEU A 128 4.58 -17.79 -4.88
CA LEU A 128 3.82 -18.78 -4.12
C LEU A 128 3.43 -19.98 -5.00
N PRO A 129 3.89 -21.20 -4.68
CA PRO A 129 3.52 -22.41 -5.41
C PRO A 129 2.02 -22.55 -5.52
N ASP A 130 1.50 -22.75 -6.73
CA ASP A 130 0.08 -22.98 -7.01
C ASP A 130 -0.88 -21.92 -6.42
N ALA A 131 -0.39 -20.69 -6.20
CA ALA A 131 -1.13 -19.64 -5.48
C ALA A 131 -1.61 -20.05 -4.07
N ASN A 132 -0.93 -21.03 -3.45
CA ASN A 132 -1.29 -21.54 -2.14
C ASN A 132 -0.98 -20.50 -1.05
N THR A 133 -2.02 -20.08 -0.33
CA THR A 133 -1.93 -19.08 0.75
C THR A 133 -1.97 -19.70 2.16
N ALA A 134 -1.85 -21.03 2.26
CA ALA A 134 -1.78 -21.72 3.54
C ALA A 134 -0.52 -21.34 4.32
N ASP A 135 -0.64 -21.26 5.64
CA ASP A 135 0.47 -20.96 6.53
C ASP A 135 1.60 -21.98 6.39
N GLY A 136 2.83 -21.49 6.31
CA GLY A 136 4.01 -22.32 6.12
C GLY A 136 4.28 -22.71 4.67
N THR A 137 3.48 -22.25 3.70
CA THR A 137 3.79 -22.44 2.27
C THR A 137 5.14 -21.81 1.96
N GLN A 138 6.11 -22.65 1.59
CA GLN A 138 7.47 -22.21 1.24
C GLN A 138 7.50 -21.61 -0.16
N ALA A 139 7.94 -20.36 -0.24
CA ALA A 139 8.10 -19.65 -1.50
C ALA A 139 9.22 -20.29 -2.34
N HIS A 140 9.11 -20.13 -3.64
CA HIS A 140 10.07 -20.65 -4.61
C HIS A 140 10.41 -19.62 -5.69
N ILE A 141 11.39 -19.91 -6.52
CA ILE A 141 11.58 -19.18 -7.77
C ILE A 141 10.77 -19.83 -8.90
N TRP A 142 10.21 -19.00 -9.77
CA TRP A 142 9.55 -19.43 -11.00
C TRP A 142 9.74 -18.39 -12.10
N GLY A 143 9.63 -18.77 -13.38
CA GLY A 143 9.65 -17.81 -14.49
C GLY A 143 8.71 -16.62 -14.25
N CYS A 144 9.15 -15.41 -14.56
CA CYS A 144 8.38 -14.20 -14.23
C CYS A 144 7.13 -14.02 -15.13
N TRP A 145 5.96 -13.85 -14.52
CA TRP A 145 4.66 -13.62 -15.17
C TRP A 145 3.89 -12.50 -14.45
N LYS A 146 3.01 -11.78 -15.16
CA LYS A 146 2.11 -10.79 -14.54
C LYS A 146 0.96 -11.50 -13.83
N THR A 147 1.21 -12.01 -12.63
CA THR A 147 0.21 -12.75 -11.85
C THR A 147 0.30 -12.40 -10.35
N PRO A 148 -0.82 -12.38 -9.61
CA PRO A 148 -0.80 -12.08 -8.17
C PRO A 148 0.08 -13.01 -7.32
N LYS A 149 0.30 -14.26 -7.74
CA LYS A 149 1.18 -15.21 -7.02
C LYS A 149 2.66 -14.84 -7.02
N GLN A 150 3.07 -13.88 -7.85
CA GLN A 150 4.42 -13.34 -7.91
C GLN A 150 4.51 -11.88 -7.45
N THR A 151 3.39 -11.32 -6.96
CA THR A 151 3.30 -9.92 -6.56
C THR A 151 3.45 -9.81 -5.05
N TRP A 152 4.41 -9.02 -4.62
CA TRP A 152 4.82 -8.83 -3.22
C TRP A 152 4.78 -7.35 -2.87
N ASN A 153 3.71 -6.93 -2.20
CA ASN A 153 3.54 -5.56 -1.76
C ASN A 153 4.46 -5.26 -0.57
N THR A 154 5.25 -4.19 -0.68
CA THR A 154 6.08 -3.72 0.43
C THR A 154 5.29 -2.80 1.35
N GLY A 155 5.48 -2.91 2.66
CA GLY A 155 4.79 -2.05 3.62
C GLY A 155 5.23 -2.24 5.05
N TYR A 156 4.39 -1.80 5.98
CA TYR A 156 4.68 -1.73 7.40
C TYR A 156 3.52 -2.33 8.23
N MET A 157 3.76 -2.45 9.54
CA MET A 157 2.68 -2.56 10.51
C MET A 157 2.36 -1.17 11.08
N PRO A 158 1.09 -0.84 11.35
CA PRO A 158 0.71 0.47 11.87
C PRO A 158 1.25 0.78 13.27
N ASN A 159 1.70 -0.23 14.01
CA ASN A 159 2.30 -0.08 15.34
C ASN A 159 3.83 0.09 15.32
N ASP A 160 4.45 0.07 14.14
CA ASP A 160 5.91 0.15 13.97
C ASP A 160 6.26 0.93 12.71
N LEU A 161 5.73 2.16 12.62
CA LEU A 161 5.94 3.04 11.50
C LEU A 161 7.27 3.81 11.64
N PRO A 162 8.07 3.91 10.56
CA PRO A 162 9.18 4.84 10.54
C PRO A 162 8.67 6.27 10.56
N ARG A 163 9.51 7.24 10.95
CA ARG A 163 9.16 8.67 10.84
C ARG A 163 8.80 9.03 9.40
N GLN A 164 9.58 8.56 8.43
CA GLN A 164 9.32 8.71 7.01
C GLN A 164 9.41 7.35 6.34
N SER A 165 8.43 7.02 5.50
CA SER A 165 8.41 5.80 4.71
C SER A 165 9.08 5.95 3.35
N GLN A 166 9.26 7.16 2.82
CA GLN A 166 9.88 7.41 1.52
C GLN A 166 10.82 8.61 1.54
N HIS A 167 11.82 8.59 0.65
CA HIS A 167 12.67 9.74 0.40
C HIS A 167 11.90 10.89 -0.25
N GLY A 168 11.93 12.07 0.38
CA GLY A 168 11.21 13.26 -0.06
C GLY A 168 9.84 13.44 0.59
N GLN A 169 9.47 12.57 1.52
CA GLN A 169 8.24 12.72 2.31
C GLN A 169 8.22 14.05 3.07
N PHE A 170 7.14 14.82 2.93
CA PHE A 170 6.92 16.11 3.59
C PHE A 170 6.72 15.96 5.11
N GLY A 171 5.78 15.12 5.49
CA GLY A 171 5.30 14.95 6.85
C GLY A 171 5.96 13.80 7.60
N THR A 172 5.19 13.18 8.50
CA THR A 172 5.62 12.06 9.33
C THR A 172 4.56 10.96 9.39
N ASN A 173 4.98 9.70 9.49
CA ASN A 173 4.13 8.55 9.79
C ASN A 173 4.11 8.19 11.28
N GLN A 174 4.97 8.82 12.08
CA GLN A 174 4.90 8.81 13.55
C GLN A 174 4.03 9.99 13.99
N CYS A 175 2.72 9.81 13.92
CA CYS A 175 1.74 10.88 14.09
C CYS A 175 1.43 11.18 15.57
N HIS A 176 1.31 12.47 15.92
CA HIS A 176 1.19 12.93 17.32
C HIS A 176 -0.04 13.79 17.62
N GLY A 177 -0.92 14.02 16.65
CA GLY A 177 -2.17 14.79 16.79
C GLY A 177 -1.95 16.30 16.69
N GLY A 178 -3.04 17.06 16.77
CA GLY A 178 -3.03 18.53 16.67
C GLY A 178 -3.60 19.06 15.35
N GLU A 179 -4.08 20.30 15.36
CA GLU A 179 -4.61 20.99 14.16
C GLU A 179 -3.50 21.32 13.14
N ASP A 180 -2.25 21.41 13.60
CA ASP A 180 -1.05 21.62 12.80
C ASP A 180 -0.32 20.31 12.43
N SER A 181 -0.90 19.15 12.74
CA SER A 181 -0.29 17.84 12.49
C SER A 181 0.05 17.64 11.01
N ASN A 182 1.30 17.25 10.73
CA ASN A 182 1.76 16.83 9.41
C ASN A 182 1.73 15.30 9.25
N CYS A 183 0.72 14.66 9.83
CA CYS A 183 0.55 13.21 9.73
C CYS A 183 0.30 12.77 8.30
N GLN A 184 1.09 11.82 7.81
CA GLN A 184 0.93 11.18 6.50
C GLN A 184 0.57 9.70 6.63
N THR A 185 -0.19 9.38 7.68
CA THR A 185 -0.83 8.07 7.88
C THR A 185 -2.35 8.25 8.00
N SER A 186 -3.08 7.69 7.04
CA SER A 186 -4.54 7.71 6.94
C SER A 186 -5.14 6.37 7.36
N TRP A 187 -6.42 6.41 7.70
CA TRP A 187 -7.20 5.25 8.10
C TRP A 187 -8.55 5.22 7.37
N ILE A 188 -9.06 4.04 7.04
CA ILE A 188 -10.37 3.85 6.42
C ILE A 188 -11.04 2.59 6.98
N ASN A 189 -12.04 2.78 7.84
CA ASN A 189 -12.71 1.68 8.56
C ASN A 189 -14.23 1.69 8.45
N SER A 190 -14.86 2.87 8.43
CA SER A 190 -16.32 3.04 8.46
C SER A 190 -16.69 4.47 8.06
N ALA A 191 -17.99 4.79 7.89
CA ALA A 191 -18.43 6.16 7.62
C ALA A 191 -18.14 7.12 8.78
N THR A 192 -17.90 6.60 9.99
CA THR A 192 -17.54 7.44 11.15
C THR A 192 -16.06 7.40 11.53
N ASP A 193 -15.25 6.57 10.88
CA ASP A 193 -13.82 6.39 11.17
C ASP A 193 -13.02 6.24 9.88
N PHE A 194 -12.70 7.38 9.30
CA PHE A 194 -11.86 7.49 8.13
C PHE A 194 -11.06 8.79 8.15
N CYS A 195 -10.12 8.90 7.22
CA CYS A 195 -9.39 10.12 6.96
C CYS A 195 -9.36 10.43 5.46
N LEU A 196 -9.19 11.71 5.15
CA LEU A 196 -8.98 12.25 3.82
C LEU A 196 -7.60 12.89 3.73
N TRP A 197 -7.00 12.84 2.55
CA TRP A 197 -5.80 13.56 2.21
C TRP A 197 -6.16 14.97 1.72
N ALA A 198 -5.71 16.00 2.44
CA ALA A 198 -5.96 17.37 2.01
C ALA A 198 -4.76 18.29 2.29
N PRO A 199 -4.70 19.47 1.66
CA PRO A 199 -3.60 20.41 1.84
C PRO A 199 -3.30 20.76 3.32
N PRO A 200 -2.01 20.81 3.72
CA PRO A 200 -1.64 21.23 5.08
C PRO A 200 -1.81 22.74 5.29
N THR A 201 -1.81 23.52 4.21
CA THR A 201 -1.99 24.98 4.15
C THR A 201 -2.89 25.34 2.97
N LEU A 202 -3.46 26.55 2.96
CA LEU A 202 -4.33 27.01 1.87
C LEU A 202 -3.63 26.87 0.51
N GLY A 203 -4.19 26.08 -0.39
CA GLY A 203 -3.65 25.86 -1.74
C GLY A 203 -4.43 24.78 -2.49
N THR A 204 -4.33 24.78 -3.81
CA THR A 204 -5.08 23.81 -4.63
C THR A 204 -4.54 22.40 -4.43
N VAL A 205 -5.41 21.40 -4.54
CA VAL A 205 -5.06 19.99 -4.37
C VAL A 205 -3.96 19.59 -5.34
N GLY A 206 -4.11 19.91 -6.62
CA GLY A 206 -3.08 19.59 -7.63
C GLY A 206 -1.73 20.30 -7.43
N ALA A 207 -1.69 21.43 -6.72
CA ALA A 207 -0.41 22.10 -6.42
C ALA A 207 0.32 21.50 -5.21
N LEU A 208 -0.43 20.92 -4.27
CA LEU A 208 0.08 20.42 -2.99
C LEU A 208 -0.03 18.90 -2.84
N GLU A 209 -0.38 18.17 -3.90
CA GLU A 209 -0.66 16.73 -3.91
C GLU A 209 0.44 15.88 -3.24
N ARG A 210 1.71 16.31 -3.35
CA ARG A 210 2.86 15.59 -2.78
C ARG A 210 3.03 15.82 -1.26
N GLU A 211 2.42 16.87 -0.74
CA GLU A 211 2.57 17.41 0.61
C GLU A 211 1.30 17.31 1.46
N VAL A 212 0.19 16.83 0.89
CA VAL A 212 -1.07 16.63 1.62
C VAL A 212 -0.88 15.78 2.88
N VAL A 213 -1.74 16.04 3.87
CA VAL A 213 -1.73 15.42 5.19
C VAL A 213 -3.10 14.85 5.51
N ALA A 214 -3.15 13.93 6.46
CA ALA A 214 -4.40 13.28 6.84
C ALA A 214 -5.29 14.19 7.71
N TYR A 215 -6.58 14.22 7.39
CA TYR A 215 -7.66 14.78 8.20
C TYR A 215 -8.66 13.67 8.52
N CYS A 216 -8.84 13.33 9.79
CA CYS A 216 -9.65 12.19 10.22
C CYS A 216 -10.95 12.60 10.92
N THR A 217 -11.99 11.79 10.79
CA THR A 217 -13.21 11.90 11.60
C THR A 217 -12.98 11.47 13.06
N LYS A 218 -11.92 10.70 13.34
CA LYS A 218 -11.54 10.33 14.71
C LYS A 218 -10.36 11.14 15.24
N SER A 219 -10.54 11.81 16.38
CA SER A 219 -9.40 12.32 17.15
C SER A 219 -8.64 11.14 17.79
N GLY A 220 -7.32 11.25 17.92
CA GLY A 220 -6.48 10.14 18.40
C GLY A 220 -5.88 9.24 17.32
N ARG A 221 -6.15 9.52 16.03
CA ARG A 221 -5.41 8.96 14.88
C ARG A 221 -4.02 9.59 14.70
N GLY A 222 -3.69 10.63 15.48
CA GLY A 222 -2.46 11.41 15.35
C GLY A 222 -2.48 12.41 14.17
N ALA A 223 -3.52 12.36 13.35
CA ALA A 223 -3.77 13.28 12.25
C ALA A 223 -4.57 14.51 12.71
N ARG A 224 -4.79 15.45 11.78
CA ARG A 224 -5.74 16.55 11.97
C ARG A 224 -7.16 15.98 12.05
N THR A 225 -8.09 16.72 12.62
CA THR A 225 -9.51 16.33 12.60
C THR A 225 -10.26 17.07 11.51
N ILE A 226 -11.18 16.39 10.82
CA ILE A 226 -12.10 17.04 9.87
C ILE A 226 -13.04 17.94 10.68
N PRO A 227 -13.07 19.28 10.47
CA PRO A 227 -13.90 20.17 11.28
C PRO A 227 -15.39 19.81 11.22
N ASP A 228 -16.12 19.99 12.31
CA ASP A 228 -17.56 19.72 12.34
C ASP A 228 -18.32 20.59 11.32
N GLY A 229 -19.36 19.99 10.72
CA GLY A 229 -20.12 20.61 9.63
C GLY A 229 -19.34 20.77 8.32
N THR A 230 -18.18 20.12 8.17
CA THR A 230 -17.55 19.94 6.85
C THR A 230 -18.37 18.96 6.01
N LEU A 231 -18.67 17.79 6.56
CA LEU A 231 -19.34 16.71 5.84
C LEU A 231 -20.85 16.94 5.82
N THR A 232 -21.44 16.93 4.62
CA THR A 232 -22.90 17.05 4.41
C THR A 232 -23.52 15.76 3.88
N GLY A 233 -22.72 14.85 3.33
CA GLY A 233 -23.11 13.48 3.00
C GLY A 233 -21.91 12.55 3.05
N VAL A 234 -22.11 11.30 3.48
CA VAL A 234 -21.08 10.24 3.56
C VAL A 234 -21.71 8.89 3.24
N HIS A 235 -21.20 8.21 2.23
CA HIS A 235 -21.56 6.85 1.89
C HIS A 235 -20.32 5.97 1.98
N PHE A 236 -20.27 5.10 2.98
CA PHE A 236 -19.25 4.07 3.11
C PHE A 236 -19.77 2.76 2.54
N VAL A 237 -18.96 2.07 1.74
CA VAL A 237 -19.23 0.71 1.29
C VAL A 237 -18.03 -0.19 1.52
N LYS A 238 -18.27 -1.38 2.09
CA LYS A 238 -17.32 -2.48 2.13
C LYS A 238 -17.72 -3.55 1.11
N THR A 239 -16.80 -3.89 0.23
CA THR A 239 -16.96 -4.97 -0.75
C THR A 239 -16.00 -6.12 -0.41
N PRO A 240 -16.04 -7.24 -1.17
CA PRO A 240 -15.02 -8.28 -1.04
C PRO A 240 -13.59 -7.81 -1.38
N ASP A 241 -13.43 -6.80 -2.23
CA ASP A 241 -12.14 -6.39 -2.79
C ASP A 241 -11.64 -5.01 -2.30
N TYR A 242 -12.52 -4.17 -1.74
CA TYR A 242 -12.15 -2.82 -1.29
C TYR A 242 -13.10 -2.24 -0.23
N VAL A 243 -12.64 -1.18 0.41
CA VAL A 243 -13.51 -0.19 1.08
C VAL A 243 -13.50 1.10 0.28
N GLN A 244 -14.65 1.77 0.22
CA GLN A 244 -14.80 3.05 -0.47
C GLN A 244 -15.65 3.99 0.37
N ILE A 245 -15.31 5.28 0.34
CA ILE A 245 -16.11 6.35 0.92
C ILE A 245 -16.31 7.42 -0.13
N THR A 246 -17.55 7.84 -0.31
CA THR A 246 -17.93 8.96 -1.18
C THR A 246 -18.72 9.97 -0.37
N GLY A 247 -18.69 11.23 -0.74
CA GLY A 247 -19.46 12.23 -0.02
C GLY A 247 -19.32 13.65 -0.52
N THR A 248 -20.13 14.51 0.08
CA THR A 248 -20.17 15.95 -0.20
C THR A 248 -19.92 16.75 1.07
N GLY A 249 -19.51 18.01 0.92
CA GLY A 249 -19.18 18.85 2.05
C GLY A 249 -18.73 20.26 1.67
N ASP A 250 -18.24 20.98 2.67
CA ASP A 250 -17.51 22.24 2.54
C ASP A 250 -16.04 21.98 2.87
N PHE A 251 -15.27 21.55 1.87
CA PHE A 251 -13.86 21.21 2.04
C PHE A 251 -12.94 22.43 1.99
N THR A 252 -13.49 23.64 1.88
CA THR A 252 -12.71 24.86 2.14
C THR A 252 -12.19 24.92 3.58
N LYS A 253 -12.85 24.19 4.49
CA LYS A 253 -12.42 23.93 5.86
C LYS A 253 -11.18 23.04 5.97
N LEU A 254 -10.75 22.39 4.89
CA LEU A 254 -9.55 21.55 4.80
C LEU A 254 -8.46 22.22 3.96
N ASN A 255 -8.44 23.56 3.94
CA ASN A 255 -7.48 24.38 3.20
C ASN A 255 -7.57 24.30 1.67
N ILE A 256 -8.67 23.78 1.13
CA ILE A 256 -8.92 23.77 -0.32
C ILE A 256 -9.57 25.12 -0.73
N PRO A 257 -9.05 25.85 -1.73
CA PRO A 257 -9.68 27.08 -2.19
C PRO A 257 -11.08 26.83 -2.77
N ALA A 258 -12.01 27.74 -2.54
CA ALA A 258 -13.31 27.70 -3.19
C ALA A 258 -13.15 27.73 -4.73
N GLY A 259 -13.86 26.85 -5.43
CA GLY A 259 -13.77 26.67 -6.87
C GLY A 259 -12.59 25.80 -7.36
N ASP A 260 -11.81 25.20 -6.45
CA ASP A 260 -10.86 24.15 -6.82
C ASP A 260 -11.62 22.86 -7.18
N TRP A 261 -11.40 22.39 -8.40
CA TRP A 261 -12.01 21.16 -8.92
C TRP A 261 -11.32 19.89 -8.41
N GLY A 262 -10.22 20.05 -7.67
CA GLY A 262 -9.51 18.95 -7.03
C GLY A 262 -8.40 18.34 -7.88
N GLY A 263 -7.99 17.14 -7.49
CA GLY A 263 -7.01 16.31 -8.18
C GLY A 263 -7.06 14.88 -7.69
N GLU A 264 -6.36 13.98 -8.38
CA GLU A 264 -6.12 12.62 -7.90
C GLU A 264 -4.97 12.59 -6.89
N LEU A 265 -5.15 11.80 -5.85
CA LEU A 265 -4.15 11.46 -4.84
C LEU A 265 -4.09 9.94 -4.76
N ASP A 266 -2.90 9.37 -4.79
CA ASP A 266 -2.72 7.93 -4.92
C ASP A 266 -1.37 7.45 -4.38
N ASN A 267 -1.18 6.13 -4.39
CA ASN A 267 0.02 5.46 -3.95
C ASN A 267 1.18 5.48 -4.97
N LYS A 268 0.94 5.91 -6.21
CA LYS A 268 1.85 5.85 -7.37
C LYS A 268 1.66 7.02 -8.37
N GLY A 269 2.25 8.17 -8.07
CA GLY A 269 2.43 9.24 -9.05
C GLY A 269 3.38 8.86 -10.20
N GLY A 270 3.48 9.74 -11.20
CA GLY A 270 4.25 9.48 -12.44
C GLY A 270 5.74 9.15 -12.27
N ASP A 271 6.33 9.40 -11.10
CA ASP A 271 7.71 9.03 -10.74
C ASP A 271 7.83 7.76 -9.87
N ALA A 272 6.72 7.00 -9.76
CA ALA A 272 6.50 5.88 -8.84
C ALA A 272 6.40 6.25 -7.35
N LYS A 273 6.36 7.54 -7.00
CA LYS A 273 6.11 7.97 -5.62
C LYS A 273 4.67 8.43 -5.51
N GLY A 274 4.00 8.09 -4.42
CA GLY A 274 2.65 8.57 -4.17
C GLY A 274 2.56 10.09 -4.03
N ASN A 275 1.34 10.57 -4.10
CA ASN A 275 0.86 11.92 -3.83
C ASN A 275 -0.24 11.78 -2.74
N PRO A 276 0.13 11.78 -1.44
CA PRO A 276 1.40 12.26 -0.89
C PRO A 276 2.55 11.26 -0.94
N ILE A 277 3.78 11.77 -1.06
CA ILE A 277 4.98 10.94 -0.97
C ILE A 277 5.04 10.34 0.43
N GLY A 278 5.14 9.02 0.53
CA GLY A 278 5.23 8.31 1.80
C GLY A 278 3.93 8.24 2.58
N GLY A 279 2.81 8.58 1.94
CA GLY A 279 1.46 8.36 2.45
C GLY A 279 1.18 6.88 2.67
N LEU A 280 0.60 6.55 3.83
CA LEU A 280 0.20 5.19 4.17
C LEU A 280 -1.28 5.16 4.53
N ILE A 281 -2.04 4.18 4.03
CA ILE A 281 -3.43 3.96 4.42
C ILE A 281 -3.55 2.61 5.12
N PHE A 282 -4.21 2.61 6.28
CA PHE A 282 -4.52 1.42 7.05
C PHE A 282 -6.02 1.23 7.25
N GLY A 283 -6.45 0.00 7.51
CA GLY A 283 -7.80 -0.26 7.97
C GLY A 283 -7.96 -1.60 8.63
N ASN A 284 -9.16 -1.83 9.15
CA ASN A 284 -9.54 -3.02 9.92
C ASN A 284 -10.59 -3.89 9.23
N SER A 285 -11.05 -3.47 8.04
CA SER A 285 -12.18 -4.08 7.34
C SER A 285 -11.87 -5.49 6.81
N PHE A 286 -10.59 -5.76 6.50
CA PHE A 286 -10.12 -7.04 5.97
C PHE A 286 -9.13 -7.77 6.90
N ALA A 287 -8.39 -7.05 7.74
CA ALA A 287 -7.70 -7.55 8.93
C ALA A 287 -7.28 -6.39 9.84
N ASP A 288 -6.96 -6.68 11.11
CA ASP A 288 -6.55 -5.66 12.10
C ASP A 288 -5.26 -4.96 11.64
N GLY A 289 -5.36 -3.66 11.36
CA GLY A 289 -4.24 -2.84 10.93
C GLY A 289 -3.64 -3.25 9.58
N LEU A 290 -4.45 -3.73 8.64
CA LEU A 290 -4.00 -4.01 7.28
C LEU A 290 -3.59 -2.70 6.59
N GLN A 291 -2.40 -2.69 5.96
CA GLN A 291 -2.04 -1.63 5.03
C GLN A 291 -2.70 -1.88 3.68
N TYR A 292 -3.42 -0.89 3.15
CA TYR A 292 -3.89 -0.93 1.78
C TYR A 292 -2.80 -0.36 0.87
N ASN A 293 -2.25 -1.21 0.02
CA ASN A 293 -1.15 -0.83 -0.85
C ASN A 293 -1.58 -0.18 -2.16
N GLU A 294 -2.82 -0.39 -2.59
CA GLU A 294 -3.43 0.23 -3.78
C GLU A 294 -4.65 1.02 -3.32
N TRP A 295 -4.63 2.32 -3.54
CA TRP A 295 -5.69 3.23 -3.11
C TRP A 295 -5.64 4.50 -3.97
N THR A 296 -6.79 5.14 -4.14
CA THR A 296 -6.91 6.43 -4.80
C THR A 296 -7.92 7.30 -4.04
N GLU A 297 -7.71 8.61 -4.07
CA GLU A 297 -8.58 9.63 -3.52
C GLU A 297 -8.72 10.78 -4.52
N PHE A 298 -9.94 11.29 -4.67
CA PHE A 298 -10.19 12.58 -5.31
C PHE A 298 -10.91 13.46 -4.33
N ILE A 299 -10.50 14.71 -4.22
CA ILE A 299 -11.12 15.70 -3.35
C ILE A 299 -11.11 17.06 -4.01
N SER A 300 -12.25 17.75 -3.94
CA SER A 300 -12.46 19.12 -4.43
C SER A 300 -12.96 20.01 -3.28
N ASP A 301 -13.34 21.26 -3.56
CA ASP A 301 -13.96 22.12 -2.55
C ASP A 301 -15.33 21.62 -2.04
N LYS A 302 -15.99 20.70 -2.78
CA LYS A 302 -17.39 20.29 -2.52
C LYS A 302 -17.64 18.80 -2.38
N GLU A 303 -16.78 17.95 -2.92
CA GLU A 303 -16.95 16.51 -2.91
C GLU A 303 -15.62 15.78 -2.73
N PHE A 304 -15.73 14.54 -2.26
CA PHE A 304 -14.61 13.62 -2.15
C PHE A 304 -15.03 12.19 -2.45
N CYS A 305 -14.05 11.38 -2.79
CA CYS A 305 -14.16 9.94 -2.86
C CYS A 305 -12.78 9.33 -2.61
N ILE A 306 -12.74 8.27 -1.81
CA ILE A 306 -11.54 7.51 -1.54
C ILE A 306 -11.87 6.02 -1.63
N ARG A 307 -11.01 5.24 -2.28
CA ARG A 307 -11.11 3.78 -2.34
C ARG A 307 -9.77 3.17 -1.97
N ALA A 308 -9.80 2.16 -1.12
CA ALA A 308 -8.63 1.39 -0.72
C ALA A 308 -8.88 -0.10 -0.97
N CYS A 309 -8.06 -0.70 -1.83
CA CYS A 309 -8.26 -2.04 -2.35
C CYS A 309 -7.30 -3.06 -1.73
N THR A 310 -7.71 -4.32 -1.73
CA THR A 310 -6.92 -5.46 -1.25
C THR A 310 -7.09 -6.66 -2.18
N GLY A 311 -6.14 -7.59 -2.12
CA GLY A 311 -6.21 -8.84 -2.84
C GLY A 311 -5.81 -8.73 -4.31
N PRO A 312 -6.07 -9.79 -5.11
CA PRO A 312 -5.46 -9.96 -6.43
C PRO A 312 -5.89 -8.92 -7.45
N ARG A 313 -7.05 -8.29 -7.25
CA ARG A 313 -7.63 -7.27 -8.14
C ARG A 313 -7.34 -5.84 -7.68
N ALA A 314 -6.56 -5.65 -6.62
CA ALA A 314 -6.39 -4.33 -6.00
C ALA A 314 -5.89 -3.26 -6.98
N LYS A 315 -4.90 -3.59 -7.81
CA LYS A 315 -4.37 -2.69 -8.85
C LYS A 315 -5.39 -2.32 -9.93
N GLU A 316 -6.32 -3.22 -10.24
CA GLU A 316 -7.33 -2.99 -11.28
C GLU A 316 -8.46 -2.10 -10.75
N LEU A 317 -8.86 -2.34 -9.49
CA LEU A 317 -9.99 -1.68 -8.83
C LEU A 317 -9.63 -0.34 -8.18
N CYS A 318 -8.35 -0.10 -7.90
CA CYS A 318 -7.79 1.16 -7.42
C CYS A 318 -6.65 1.60 -8.35
N ASN A 319 -6.88 1.55 -9.67
CA ASN A 319 -5.90 2.08 -10.62
C ASN A 319 -5.85 3.61 -10.55
N HIS A 320 -4.73 4.17 -11.01
CA HIS A 320 -4.36 5.57 -10.83
C HIS A 320 -3.97 6.22 -12.18
N ILE A 321 -4.74 5.94 -13.22
CA ILE A 321 -4.45 6.36 -14.61
C ILE A 321 -5.56 7.24 -15.22
N TYR A 322 -6.52 7.66 -14.40
CA TYR A 322 -7.74 8.36 -14.80
C TYR A 322 -7.94 9.67 -14.02
N ASP A 323 -6.85 10.41 -13.88
CA ASP A 323 -6.63 11.53 -12.95
C ASP A 323 -7.56 12.74 -13.14
N THR A 324 -8.08 12.93 -14.35
CA THR A 324 -8.96 14.04 -14.73
C THR A 324 -10.44 13.65 -14.80
N MET A 325 -10.78 12.39 -14.51
CA MET A 325 -12.16 11.89 -14.62
C MET A 325 -13.00 12.19 -13.37
N GLY A 326 -12.35 12.41 -12.22
CA GLY A 326 -13.00 12.78 -10.96
C GLY A 326 -13.81 11.66 -10.30
N CYS A 327 -14.50 12.01 -9.22
CA CYS A 327 -15.15 11.05 -8.33
C CYS A 327 -16.25 10.23 -8.98
N TRP A 328 -17.17 10.89 -9.67
CA TRP A 328 -18.33 10.24 -10.26
C TRP A 328 -17.99 9.21 -11.33
N TRP A 329 -16.85 9.35 -12.00
CA TRP A 329 -16.42 8.42 -13.03
C TRP A 329 -15.54 7.30 -12.46
N ASN A 330 -14.57 7.63 -11.59
CA ASN A 330 -13.66 6.64 -11.00
C ASN A 330 -14.33 5.81 -9.90
N MET A 331 -15.16 6.44 -9.07
CA MET A 331 -15.81 5.81 -7.91
C MET A 331 -17.32 6.09 -7.89
N PRO A 332 -18.10 5.54 -8.85
CA PRO A 332 -19.54 5.68 -8.86
C PRO A 332 -20.16 5.08 -7.59
N ALA A 333 -20.97 5.86 -6.87
CA ALA A 333 -21.68 5.48 -5.65
C ALA A 333 -22.73 6.56 -5.30
N ASN A 334 -23.25 6.52 -4.07
CA ASN A 334 -24.11 7.55 -3.53
C ASN A 334 -23.28 8.78 -3.08
N TYR A 335 -23.66 9.98 -3.54
CA TYR A 335 -23.10 11.27 -3.12
C TYR A 335 -24.20 12.24 -2.66
N ASP A 336 -25.38 11.73 -2.32
CA ASP A 336 -26.52 12.57 -1.95
C ASP A 336 -26.22 13.33 -0.64
N SER A 337 -26.34 14.65 -0.70
CA SER A 337 -26.26 15.51 0.47
C SER A 337 -27.41 15.21 1.44
N GLY A 338 -27.10 15.15 2.73
CA GLY A 338 -28.02 14.74 3.79
C GLY A 338 -28.08 13.23 4.01
N VAL A 339 -27.42 12.42 3.18
CA VAL A 339 -27.33 10.97 3.38
C VAL A 339 -26.03 10.62 4.07
N PHE A 340 -26.13 9.93 5.21
CA PHE A 340 -25.00 9.34 5.91
C PHE A 340 -25.29 7.86 6.09
N GLU A 341 -24.46 6.97 5.56
CA GLU A 341 -24.72 5.54 5.63
C GLU A 341 -23.47 4.67 5.52
N GLU A 342 -23.58 3.46 6.07
CA GLU A 342 -22.60 2.39 5.93
C GLU A 342 -23.28 1.17 5.31
N CYS A 343 -22.74 0.66 4.21
CA CYS A 343 -23.28 -0.44 3.45
C CYS A 343 -22.25 -1.55 3.24
N GLU A 344 -22.76 -2.74 2.94
CA GLU A 344 -22.02 -3.74 2.18
C GLU A 344 -22.30 -3.52 0.69
N GLY A 345 -21.45 -4.01 -0.20
CA GLY A 345 -21.70 -3.89 -1.63
C GLY A 345 -20.91 -4.86 -2.50
N ASP A 346 -21.33 -4.94 -3.75
CA ASP A 346 -20.63 -5.70 -4.79
C ASP A 346 -19.36 -4.97 -5.23
N SER A 347 -18.35 -5.72 -5.66
CA SER A 347 -17.14 -5.14 -6.23
C SER A 347 -17.44 -4.43 -7.56
N ALA A 348 -16.89 -3.23 -7.72
CA ALA A 348 -16.96 -2.48 -8.96
C ALA A 348 -16.39 -3.22 -10.18
N THR A 349 -16.88 -2.80 -11.35
CA THR A 349 -16.18 -3.04 -12.62
C THR A 349 -14.92 -2.17 -12.63
N PRO A 350 -13.74 -2.70 -13.01
CA PRO A 350 -12.52 -1.92 -13.10
C PRO A 350 -12.69 -0.70 -14.01
N MET A 351 -12.15 0.45 -13.59
CA MET A 351 -12.27 1.69 -14.33
C MET A 351 -11.72 1.53 -15.76
N GLY A 352 -12.46 2.05 -16.75
CA GLY A 352 -12.05 2.00 -18.15
C GLY A 352 -12.23 0.65 -18.83
N VAL A 353 -12.80 -0.37 -18.18
CA VAL A 353 -13.04 -1.69 -18.79
C VAL A 353 -14.51 -1.84 -19.17
N TYR A 354 -14.81 -1.92 -20.47
CA TYR A 354 -16.17 -2.02 -21.00
C TYR A 354 -16.38 -3.36 -21.72
N ASP A 355 -17.62 -3.87 -21.68
CA ASP A 355 -18.00 -5.15 -22.30
C ASP A 355 -17.11 -6.34 -21.86
N GLY A 356 -16.56 -6.26 -20.65
CA GLY A 356 -15.69 -7.26 -20.03
C GLY A 356 -14.32 -7.45 -20.68
N THR A 357 -14.01 -6.78 -21.80
CA THR A 357 -12.80 -7.02 -22.59
C THR A 357 -12.20 -5.78 -23.26
N SER A 358 -13.00 -4.76 -23.53
CA SER A 358 -12.49 -3.52 -24.15
C SER A 358 -11.95 -2.58 -23.07
N THR A 359 -10.87 -1.85 -23.40
CA THR A 359 -10.26 -0.90 -22.49
C THR A 359 -10.25 0.49 -23.12
N TRP A 360 -10.68 1.48 -22.36
CA TRP A 360 -10.59 2.90 -22.72
C TRP A 360 -9.49 3.57 -21.90
N TYR A 361 -8.82 4.55 -22.52
CA TYR A 361 -7.77 5.35 -21.89
C TYR A 361 -8.14 6.83 -21.91
N GLN A 362 -7.77 7.53 -20.86
CA GLN A 362 -8.02 8.96 -20.73
C GLN A 362 -7.51 9.76 -21.93
N GLY A 363 -8.31 10.73 -22.36
CA GLY A 363 -8.01 11.58 -23.52
C GLY A 363 -8.45 11.01 -24.87
N VAL A 364 -8.98 9.77 -24.93
CA VAL A 364 -9.52 9.18 -26.15
C VAL A 364 -11.00 9.56 -26.34
N SER A 365 -11.37 9.96 -27.56
CA SER A 365 -12.74 10.37 -27.91
C SER A 365 -13.49 9.27 -28.70
N PRO A 366 -14.79 9.01 -28.42
CA PRO A 366 -15.57 9.64 -27.35
C PRO A 366 -15.17 9.11 -25.97
N THR A 367 -15.23 9.98 -24.96
CA THR A 367 -15.15 9.57 -23.55
C THR A 367 -16.41 8.78 -23.19
N PRO A 368 -16.30 7.53 -22.73
CA PRO A 368 -17.46 6.73 -22.33
C PRO A 368 -18.08 7.25 -21.03
N SER A 369 -19.35 6.93 -20.82
CA SER A 369 -20.03 7.18 -19.54
C SER A 369 -19.36 6.39 -18.42
N ALA A 370 -19.41 6.91 -17.20
CA ALA A 370 -19.03 6.18 -16.00
C ALA A 370 -19.74 4.82 -15.91
N HIS A 371 -19.09 3.84 -15.26
CA HIS A 371 -19.77 2.61 -14.88
C HIS A 371 -20.92 2.92 -13.91
N PRO A 372 -22.00 2.12 -13.90
CA PRO A 372 -23.01 2.24 -12.86
C PRO A 372 -22.38 1.97 -11.49
N ALA A 373 -22.92 2.62 -10.46
CA ALA A 373 -22.60 2.26 -9.08
C ALA A 373 -22.92 0.78 -8.84
N PRO A 374 -22.02 0.01 -8.21
CA PRO A 374 -22.31 -1.36 -7.79
C PRO A 374 -23.50 -1.40 -6.84
N ALA A 375 -24.15 -2.55 -6.74
CA ALA A 375 -25.26 -2.72 -5.81
C ALA A 375 -24.75 -2.60 -4.36
N SER A 376 -25.44 -1.76 -3.57
CA SER A 376 -25.26 -1.68 -2.13
C SER A 376 -26.35 -2.46 -1.41
N SER A 377 -26.02 -3.04 -0.27
CA SER A 377 -26.91 -3.86 0.55
C SER A 377 -26.58 -3.67 2.03
N ASN A 378 -27.47 -4.13 2.91
CA ASN A 378 -27.30 -4.05 4.38
C ASN A 378 -26.96 -2.63 4.88
N CYS A 379 -27.47 -1.60 4.19
CA CYS A 379 -27.18 -0.20 4.50
C CYS A 379 -27.78 0.20 5.85
N VAL A 380 -26.95 0.82 6.68
CA VAL A 380 -27.32 1.40 7.96
C VAL A 380 -27.19 2.92 7.85
N SER A 381 -28.32 3.61 7.98
CA SER A 381 -28.34 5.07 8.02
C SER A 381 -27.78 5.60 9.34
N LEU A 382 -26.99 6.67 9.25
CA LEU A 382 -26.45 7.43 10.35
C LEU A 382 -27.12 8.81 10.38
N PRO A 383 -27.27 9.42 11.57
CA PRO A 383 -27.85 10.76 11.65
C PRO A 383 -26.91 11.83 11.10
N THR A 384 -25.60 11.68 11.32
CA THR A 384 -24.55 12.59 10.88
C THR A 384 -23.19 11.92 11.03
N VAL A 385 -22.16 12.50 10.40
CA VAL A 385 -20.75 12.17 10.62
C VAL A 385 -20.03 13.45 11.06
N GLY A 386 -19.34 13.36 12.18
CA GLY A 386 -18.55 14.46 12.76
C GLY A 386 -17.38 13.95 13.59
N VAL A 387 -16.63 14.86 14.20
CA VAL A 387 -15.46 14.49 14.99
C VAL A 387 -15.88 13.71 16.23
N SER A 388 -15.22 12.59 16.47
CA SER A 388 -15.39 11.84 17.71
C SER A 388 -14.06 11.23 18.18
N PRO A 389 -13.84 11.04 19.49
CA PRO A 389 -12.65 10.38 19.97
C PRO A 389 -12.54 8.94 19.46
N LEU A 390 -11.34 8.53 19.08
CA LEU A 390 -11.03 7.13 18.89
C LEU A 390 -11.26 6.41 20.22
N LEU A 391 -12.16 5.43 20.23
CA LEU A 391 -12.36 4.61 21.41
C LEU A 391 -11.06 3.85 21.66
N LYS A 392 -10.40 4.10 22.80
CA LYS A 392 -9.33 3.22 23.25
C LYS A 392 -9.90 1.81 23.24
N LYS A 393 -9.32 0.87 22.46
CA LYS A 393 -9.52 -0.57 22.70
C LYS A 393 -9.24 -0.71 24.20
N ARG A 394 -10.28 -0.89 25.04
CA ARG A 394 -10.06 -1.15 26.47
C ARG A 394 -9.14 -2.35 26.48
N GLY A 395 -7.91 -2.16 26.98
CA GLY A 395 -7.06 -3.28 27.30
C GLY A 395 -7.91 -4.26 28.08
N VAL A 396 -7.85 -5.53 27.69
CA VAL A 396 -8.54 -6.61 28.34
C VAL A 396 -7.99 -6.72 29.76
N GLU A 397 -8.52 -5.92 30.68
CA GLU A 397 -8.33 -6.06 32.11
C GLU A 397 -9.71 -5.86 32.75
N GLY A 398 -10.22 -6.94 33.35
CA GLY A 398 -11.35 -6.88 34.28
C GLY A 398 -12.65 -7.57 33.87
N VAL A 399 -12.75 -8.24 32.71
CA VAL A 399 -13.90 -9.12 32.41
C VAL A 399 -13.46 -10.58 32.59
N PRO A 400 -14.01 -11.34 33.57
CA PRO A 400 -13.71 -12.76 33.69
C PRO A 400 -14.20 -13.49 32.44
N GLY A 401 -13.27 -14.08 31.67
CA GLY A 401 -13.60 -14.93 30.52
C GLY A 401 -12.96 -14.57 29.17
N PHE A 402 -12.23 -13.46 29.05
CA PHE A 402 -11.61 -13.06 27.78
C PHE A 402 -10.12 -12.72 27.85
N ASN A 403 -9.33 -13.45 28.65
CA ASN A 403 -7.89 -13.49 28.44
C ASN A 403 -7.57 -14.28 27.15
N LYS A 404 -7.73 -13.68 25.96
CA LYS A 404 -7.00 -14.16 24.79
C LYS A 404 -5.56 -13.69 24.92
N LYS A 405 -4.77 -14.46 25.67
CA LYS A 405 -3.36 -14.64 25.33
C LYS A 405 -3.37 -15.02 23.85
N VAL A 406 -2.90 -14.13 22.99
CA VAL A 406 -2.43 -14.57 21.68
C VAL A 406 -1.26 -15.49 21.99
N SER A 407 -1.53 -16.79 22.05
CA SER A 407 -0.48 -17.78 22.03
C SER A 407 0.21 -17.59 20.69
N VAL A 408 1.44 -17.08 20.72
CA VAL A 408 2.41 -17.39 19.68
C VAL A 408 2.35 -18.91 19.53
N PRO A 409 2.00 -19.47 18.35
CA PRO A 409 2.00 -20.91 18.19
C PRO A 409 3.38 -21.42 18.61
N GLU A 410 3.43 -22.32 19.58
CA GLU A 410 4.67 -23.04 19.87
C GLU A 410 5.09 -23.75 18.59
N PHE A 411 6.23 -23.34 18.05
CA PHE A 411 6.90 -24.08 16.99
C PHE A 411 7.23 -25.47 17.51
N PRO A 412 6.94 -26.56 16.76
CA PRO A 412 7.56 -27.84 17.01
C PRO A 412 9.08 -27.67 16.86
N GLY A 413 9.80 -27.60 17.98
CA GLY A 413 11.28 -27.51 18.01
C GLY A 413 11.89 -26.14 18.33
N ALA A 414 11.14 -25.13 18.75
CA ALA A 414 11.75 -23.90 19.26
C ALA A 414 12.35 -24.11 20.66
N THR A 415 13.64 -23.86 20.81
CA THR A 415 14.32 -23.83 22.11
C THR A 415 13.72 -22.71 22.97
N PRO A 416 13.36 -22.96 24.25
CA PRO A 416 12.84 -21.93 25.14
C PRO A 416 13.82 -20.75 25.28
N ALA A 417 13.27 -19.54 25.38
CA ALA A 417 14.06 -18.35 25.68
C ALA A 417 14.84 -18.54 27.00
N PRO A 418 16.10 -18.05 27.10
CA PRO A 418 16.86 -18.11 28.34
C PRO A 418 16.10 -17.39 29.45
N VAL A 419 15.90 -18.08 30.57
CA VAL A 419 15.33 -17.45 31.77
C VAL A 419 16.36 -16.46 32.31
N ALA A 420 16.01 -15.17 32.31
CA ALA A 420 16.81 -14.16 32.99
C ALA A 420 16.90 -14.52 34.48
N ARG A 421 18.13 -14.59 35.01
CA ARG A 421 18.40 -14.81 36.43
C ARG A 421 18.18 -13.55 37.24
#